data_AF-A0A023G274-F1
#
_entry.id   AF-A0A023G274-F1
#
_cell.length_a   1.000
_cell.length_b   1.000
_cell.length_c   1.000
_cell.angle_alpha   90.00
_cell.angle_beta   90.00
_cell.angle_gamma   90.00
#
_symmetry.space_group_name_H-M   'P 1'
#
loop_
_entity.id
_entity.type
_entity.pdbx_description
1 polymer ?
#
loop_
_entity_poly.entity_id
_entity_poly.type
_entity_poly.pdbx_seq_one_letter_code
_entity_poly.pdbx_strand_id
1 'polypeptide(L)'
;MLLYLFALNLFVAAWNHRVTMAEVSGTLIDYRCSVLLKPEHIKSCSAEHREEHWIYNFDNDTCFSFYYCDGNTKLPDFSSEETCLQTCKGHKERLLAHPAK
;
A
#
# COMPACT_ATOMS: atom_id res chain seq x y z
N MET A 1 30.04 -21.59 13.29
CA MET A 1 30.06 -20.11 13.30
C MET A 1 29.77 -19.48 11.94
N LEU A 2 30.38 -19.93 10.83
CA LEU A 2 30.10 -19.39 9.48
C LEU A 2 28.62 -19.47 9.06
N LEU A 3 27.95 -20.60 9.32
CA LEU A 3 26.52 -20.76 9.00
C LEU A 3 25.61 -19.78 9.75
N TYR A 4 25.98 -19.40 10.97
CA TYR A 4 25.22 -18.45 11.78
C TYR A 4 25.33 -17.02 11.24
N LEU A 5 26.53 -16.65 10.75
CA LEU A 5 26.75 -15.37 10.09
C LEU A 5 26.00 -15.28 8.76
N PHE A 6 25.96 -16.36 7.98
CA PHE A 6 25.13 -16.41 6.76
C PHE A 6 23.64 -16.28 7.07
N ALA A 7 23.15 -16.99 8.09
CA ALA A 7 21.76 -16.87 8.53
C ALA A 7 21.43 -15.44 8.99
N LEU A 8 22.28 -14.82 9.80
CA LEU A 8 22.07 -13.42 10.25
C LEU A 8 22.04 -12.42 9.08
N ASN A 9 22.91 -12.59 8.08
CA ASN A 9 22.90 -11.72 6.90
C ASN A 9 21.60 -11.84 6.09
N LEU A 10 21.07 -13.06 5.93
CA LEU A 10 19.80 -13.29 5.25
C LEU A 10 18.62 -12.72 6.06
N PHE A 11 18.63 -12.86 7.38
CA PHE A 11 17.60 -12.28 8.25
C PHE A 11 17.62 -10.74 8.25
N VAL A 12 18.79 -10.11 8.34
CA VAL A 12 18.93 -8.65 8.28
C VAL A 12 18.53 -8.10 6.90
N ALA A 13 18.85 -8.81 5.81
CA ALA A 13 18.39 -8.46 4.47
C ALA A 13 16.86 -8.54 4.33
N ALA A 14 16.22 -9.54 4.95
CA ALA A 14 14.77 -9.67 4.96
C ALA A 14 14.08 -8.57 5.79
N TRP A 15 14.70 -8.11 6.88
CA TRP A 15 14.17 -7.03 7.73
C TRP A 15 14.38 -5.62 7.16
N ASN A 16 15.44 -5.41 6.38
CA ASN A 16 15.69 -4.15 5.68
C ASN A 16 14.82 -3.99 4.43
N HIS A 17 14.08 -5.02 4.01
CA HIS A 17 13.08 -4.88 2.98
C HIS A 17 11.86 -4.19 3.58
N ARG A 18 11.47 -3.04 3.00
CA ARG A 18 10.19 -2.39 3.28
C ARG A 18 9.12 -3.48 3.10
N VAL A 19 8.44 -3.88 4.17
CA VAL A 19 7.39 -4.91 4.14
C VAL A 19 6.23 -4.35 3.33
N THR A 20 6.24 -4.56 2.02
CA THR A 20 5.17 -4.15 1.11
C THR A 20 4.20 -5.28 0.81
N MET A 21 4.48 -6.48 1.32
CA MET A 21 3.77 -7.71 0.96
C MET A 21 3.45 -8.47 2.24
N ALA A 22 2.15 -8.61 2.53
CA ALA A 22 1.67 -9.62 3.46
C ALA A 22 1.20 -10.82 2.63
N GLU A 23 1.78 -11.99 2.87
CA GLU A 23 1.28 -13.24 2.30
C GLU A 23 0.11 -13.70 3.17
N VAL A 24 -1.11 -13.58 2.64
CA VAL A 24 -2.33 -14.10 3.30
C VAL A 24 -2.80 -15.28 2.47
N SER A 25 -2.69 -16.50 3.02
CA SER A 25 -3.19 -17.73 2.39
C SER A 25 -2.68 -17.92 0.94
N GLY A 26 -1.40 -17.65 0.67
CA GLY A 26 -0.79 -17.78 -0.66
C GLY A 26 -1.17 -16.68 -1.66
N THR A 27 -1.90 -15.65 -1.22
CA THR A 27 -2.21 -14.46 -2.03
C THR A 27 -1.27 -13.32 -1.65
N LEU A 28 -0.62 -12.73 -2.66
CA LEU A 28 0.18 -11.53 -2.50
C LEU A 28 -0.73 -10.32 -2.37
N ILE A 29 -0.76 -9.71 -1.18
CA ILE A 29 -1.58 -8.53 -0.91
C ILE A 29 -0.67 -7.32 -0.71
N ASP A 30 -0.83 -6.30 -1.56
CA ASP A 30 -0.23 -4.98 -1.37
C ASP A 30 -1.06 -4.21 -0.33
N TYR A 31 -0.45 -3.90 0.81
CA TYR A 31 -1.12 -3.23 1.92
C TYR A 31 -1.70 -1.85 1.56
N ARG A 32 -1.20 -1.21 0.48
CA ARG A 32 -1.75 0.05 -0.06
C ARG A 32 -3.16 -0.10 -0.59
N CYS A 33 -3.60 -1.32 -0.88
CA CYS A 33 -4.96 -1.63 -1.28
C CYS A 33 -5.92 -1.87 -0.09
N SER A 34 -5.40 -1.88 1.14
CA SER A 34 -6.17 -2.17 2.37
C SER A 34 -6.53 -0.90 3.15
N VAL A 35 -6.55 0.25 2.50
CA VAL A 35 -6.87 1.53 3.13
C VAL A 35 -8.38 1.61 3.41
N LEU A 36 -8.74 1.65 4.69
CA LEU A 36 -10.12 1.85 5.15
C LEU A 36 -10.47 3.34 5.33
N LEU A 37 -9.58 4.23 4.88
CA LEU A 37 -9.77 5.67 4.96
C LEU A 37 -10.61 6.13 3.76
N LYS A 38 -11.77 6.71 4.05
CA LYS A 38 -12.63 7.27 3.02
C LYS A 38 -12.04 8.55 2.44
N PRO A 39 -12.32 8.89 1.17
CA PRO A 39 -11.83 10.12 0.53
C PRO A 39 -12.10 11.39 1.35
N GLU A 40 -13.26 11.50 2.00
CA GLU A 40 -13.62 12.65 2.83
C GLU A 40 -12.71 12.86 4.06
N HIS A 41 -12.00 11.82 4.51
CA HIS A 41 -11.08 11.90 5.64
C HIS A 41 -9.64 12.21 5.21
N ILE A 42 -9.37 12.25 3.90
CA ILE A 42 -8.06 12.60 3.37
C ILE A 42 -7.97 14.12 3.22
N LYS A 43 -7.08 14.73 4.00
CA LYS A 43 -6.76 16.15 3.86
C LYS A 43 -5.90 16.35 2.62
N SER A 44 -6.52 16.82 1.54
CA SER A 44 -5.83 17.24 0.32
C SER A 44 -5.58 18.75 0.32
N CYS A 45 -4.37 19.14 -0.10
CA CYS A 45 -4.02 20.54 -0.34
C CYS A 45 -4.26 20.95 -1.80
N SER A 46 -4.06 22.24 -2.11
CA SER A 46 -4.05 22.74 -3.49
C SER A 46 -2.93 22.08 -4.31
N ALA A 47 -3.17 21.86 -5.60
CA ALA A 47 -2.22 21.29 -6.55
C ALA A 47 -0.97 22.15 -6.80
N GLU A 48 -0.99 23.42 -6.38
CA GLU A 48 0.05 24.39 -6.71
C GLU A 48 1.43 23.95 -6.19
N HIS A 49 2.33 23.62 -7.12
CA HIS A 49 3.69 23.12 -6.86
C HIS A 49 3.76 21.81 -6.04
N ARG A 50 2.71 20.98 -6.06
CA ARG A 50 2.70 19.69 -5.33
C ARG A 50 2.58 18.50 -6.29
N GLU A 51 3.19 17.40 -5.88
CA GLU A 51 3.05 16.12 -6.58
C GLU A 51 1.65 15.54 -6.34
N GLU A 52 1.05 15.00 -7.40
CA GLU A 52 -0.23 14.30 -7.32
C GLU A 52 0.01 12.86 -6.86
N HIS A 53 -0.79 12.43 -5.88
CA HIS A 53 -0.73 11.10 -5.30
C HIS A 53 -2.06 10.40 -5.45
N TRP A 54 -2.04 9.08 -5.55
CA TRP A 54 -3.22 8.26 -5.80
C TRP A 54 -3.41 7.24 -4.67
N ILE A 55 -4.64 7.09 -4.19
CA ILE A 55 -4.96 6.12 -3.14
C ILE A 55 -6.19 5.32 -3.53
N TYR A 56 -6.17 4.04 -3.18
CA TYR A 56 -7.24 3.12 -3.49
C TYR A 56 -8.37 3.22 -2.46
N ASN A 57 -9.59 3.34 -2.97
CA ASN A 57 -10.82 3.31 -2.19
C ASN A 57 -11.40 1.90 -2.21
N PHE A 58 -11.33 1.23 -1.05
CA PHE A 58 -11.81 -0.13 -0.86
C PHE A 58 -13.34 -0.26 -1.02
N ASP A 59 -14.11 0.80 -0.80
CA ASP A 59 -15.58 0.71 -0.82
C ASP A 59 -16.12 0.50 -2.23
N ASN A 60 -15.51 1.16 -3.23
CA ASN A 60 -16.02 1.24 -4.60
C ASN A 60 -15.03 0.77 -5.69
N ASP A 61 -13.89 0.19 -5.32
CA ASP A 61 -12.88 -0.33 -6.26
C ASP A 61 -12.30 0.76 -7.21
N THR A 62 -12.19 1.99 -6.74
CA THR A 62 -11.61 3.12 -7.51
C THR A 62 -10.33 3.65 -6.88
N CYS A 63 -9.55 4.41 -7.65
CA CYS A 63 -8.45 5.21 -7.15
C CYS A 63 -8.79 6.69 -7.29
N PHE A 64 -8.45 7.49 -6.29
CA PHE A 64 -8.65 8.94 -6.35
C PHE A 64 -7.35 9.67 -6.04
N SER A 65 -7.21 10.86 -6.63
CA SER A 65 -6.03 11.67 -6.43
C SER A 65 -6.17 12.66 -5.27
N PHE A 66 -5.03 13.01 -4.68
CA PHE A 66 -4.89 14.00 -3.62
C PHE A 66 -3.47 14.60 -3.63
N TYR A 67 -3.30 15.71 -2.91
CA TYR A 67 -2.00 16.36 -2.71
C TYR A 67 -1.66 16.42 -1.24
N TYR A 68 -0.44 16.04 -0.84
CA TYR A 68 -0.01 16.14 0.55
C TYR A 68 0.02 17.59 1.02
N CYS A 69 -0.56 17.83 2.19
CA CYS A 69 -0.24 19.01 2.98
C CYS A 69 1.04 18.76 3.79
N ASP A 70 1.84 19.82 3.96
CA ASP A 70 3.08 19.75 4.73
C ASP A 70 2.79 19.31 6.18
N GLY A 71 3.53 18.32 6.67
CA GLY A 71 3.36 17.79 8.04
C GLY A 71 2.27 16.71 8.20
N ASN A 72 1.59 16.29 7.13
CA ASN A 72 0.70 15.13 7.19
C ASN A 72 1.47 13.81 7.32
N THR A 73 0.86 12.83 7.98
CA THR A 73 1.36 11.45 7.98
C THR A 73 1.36 10.90 6.56
N LYS A 74 2.45 10.23 6.17
CA LYS A 74 2.54 9.58 4.87
C LYS A 74 1.44 8.52 4.74
N LEU A 75 0.65 8.63 3.67
CA LEU A 75 -0.38 7.66 3.33
C LEU A 75 0.21 6.57 2.43
N PRO A 76 -0.39 5.37 2.42
CA PRO A 76 0.03 4.27 1.57
C PRO A 76 -0.49 4.50 0.14
N ASP A 77 0.20 5.35 -0.60
CA ASP A 77 -0.21 5.89 -1.90
C ASP A 77 0.58 5.32 -3.09
N PHE A 78 0.18 5.76 -4.28
CA PHE A 78 0.76 5.47 -5.58
C PHE A 78 1.10 6.78 -6.29
N SER A 79 2.08 6.74 -7.19
CA SER A 79 2.49 7.88 -8.01
C SER A 79 1.59 8.14 -9.22
N SER A 80 0.70 7.21 -9.56
CA SER A 80 -0.22 7.35 -10.69
C SER A 80 -1.50 6.52 -10.49
N GLU A 81 -2.57 6.95 -11.15
CA GLU A 81 -3.85 6.22 -11.18
C GLU A 81 -3.67 4.81 -11.74
N GLU A 82 -2.93 4.69 -12.85
CA GLU A 82 -2.73 3.43 -13.55
C GLU A 82 -2.08 2.40 -12.63
N THR A 83 -1.00 2.77 -11.93
CA THR A 83 -0.33 1.86 -11.00
C THR A 83 -1.23 1.49 -9.83
N CYS A 84 -2.03 2.43 -9.31
CA CYS A 84 -3.00 2.17 -8.26
C CYS A 84 -4.06 1.12 -8.70
N LEU A 85 -4.67 1.32 -9.86
CA LEU A 85 -5.69 0.42 -10.39
C LEU A 85 -5.12 -0.94 -10.77
N GLN A 86 -3.95 -1.00 -11.43
CA GLN A 86 -3.30 -2.26 -11.78
C GLN A 86 -2.95 -3.08 -10.54
N THR A 87 -2.56 -2.42 -9.45
CA THR A 87 -2.21 -3.09 -8.19
C THR A 87 -3.46 -3.54 -7.42
N CYS A 88 -4.47 -2.67 -7.30
CA CYS A 88 -5.56 -2.84 -6.33
C CYS A 88 -6.88 -3.31 -6.93
N LYS A 89 -7.09 -3.28 -8.24
CA LYS A 89 -8.37 -3.71 -8.82
C LYS A 89 -8.66 -5.19 -8.48
N GLY A 90 -9.88 -5.44 -7.99
CA GLY A 90 -10.34 -6.75 -7.50
C GLY A 90 -9.71 -7.20 -6.18
N HIS A 91 -9.05 -6.30 -5.46
CA HIS A 91 -8.44 -6.61 -4.17
C HIS A 91 -9.49 -6.99 -3.11
N LYS A 92 -10.62 -6.28 -3.08
CA LYS A 92 -11.76 -6.60 -2.22
C LYS A 92 -12.26 -8.02 -2.40
N GLU A 93 -12.42 -8.45 -3.65
CA GLU A 93 -12.89 -9.80 -4.00
C GLU A 93 -11.88 -10.86 -3.55
N ARG A 94 -10.59 -10.62 -3.77
CA ARG A 94 -9.51 -11.52 -3.32
C ARG A 94 -9.50 -11.68 -1.79
N LEU A 95 -9.63 -10.57 -1.05
CA LEU A 95 -9.70 -10.59 0.41
C LEU A 95 -10.93 -11.33 0.93
N LEU A 96 -12.10 -11.09 0.33
CA LEU A 96 -13.35 -11.76 0.72
C LEU A 96 -13.34 -13.26 0.36
N ALA A 97 -12.70 -13.62 -0.74
CA ALA A 97 -12.57 -15.01 -1.17
C ALA A 97 -11.62 -15.81 -0.28
N HIS A 98 -10.61 -15.17 0.33
CA HIS A 98 -9.56 -15.83 1.11
C HIS A 98 -9.44 -15.18 2.50
N PRO A 99 -10.46 -15.37 3.38
CA PRO A 99 -10.42 -14.82 4.73
C PRO A 99 -9.22 -15.39 5.50
N ALA A 100 -8.51 -14.54 6.22
CA ALA A 100 -7.47 -14.97 7.15
C ALA A 100 -8.09 -15.93 8.18
N LYS A 101 -7.50 -17.11 8.34
CA LYS A 101 -7.98 -18.18 9.22
C LYS A 101 -7.46 -18.01 10.64
#